data_AF-C0C4N1-F1
#
_entry.id   AF-C0C4N1-F1
#
_cell.length_a   1.000
_cell.length_b   1.000
_cell.length_c   1.000
_cell.angle_alpha   90.00
_cell.angle_beta   90.00
_cell.angle_gamma   90.00
#
_symmetry.space_group_name_H-M   'P 1'
#
loop_
_entity.id
_entity.type
_entity.pdbx_description
1 polymer ?
#
loop_
_entity_poly.entity_id
_entity_poly.type
_entity_poly.pdbx_seq_one_letter_code
_entity_poly.pdbx_strand_id
1 'polypeptide(L)'
;MEHNFYTQKGYELNCHDDLTASMEDYLEMICRMLLEKDVVRIQELSAQLHVKPSSASKMVGTLKEKGYLQFEKYGYLTATQKGREAGNYLLYRHEVLHRFLCLLNHTENELEQVEKIEHYIDKRTVENLARLLPLLPES
;
A
#
# COMPACT_ATOMS: atom_id res chain seq x y z
N MET A 1 14.87 -20.86 -20.54
CA MET A 1 15.10 -19.41 -20.42
C MET A 1 16.21 -19.24 -19.42
N GLU A 2 17.26 -18.47 -19.72
CA GLU A 2 18.31 -18.17 -18.75
C GLU A 2 17.70 -17.35 -17.61
N HIS A 3 17.62 -17.94 -16.42
CA HIS A 3 17.22 -17.24 -15.21
C HIS A 3 18.43 -16.47 -14.68
N ASN A 4 18.67 -15.29 -15.25
CA ASN A 4 19.68 -14.39 -14.72
C ASN A 4 19.23 -13.88 -13.35
N PHE A 5 20.12 -14.02 -12.36
CA PHE A 5 19.90 -13.46 -11.04
C PHE A 5 20.28 -11.98 -11.04
N TYR A 6 19.37 -11.13 -10.56
CA TYR A 6 19.62 -9.69 -10.39
C TYR A 6 19.57 -9.32 -8.91
N THR A 7 20.24 -8.23 -8.55
CA THR A 7 20.02 -7.59 -7.24
C THR A 7 18.61 -7.01 -7.18
N GLN A 8 18.10 -6.75 -5.97
CA GLN A 8 16.79 -6.12 -5.79
C GLN A 8 16.61 -4.85 -6.65
N LYS A 9 17.60 -3.95 -6.63
CA LYS A 9 17.61 -2.76 -7.49
C LYS A 9 17.54 -3.09 -8.98
N GLY A 10 18.13 -4.20 -9.40
CA GLY A 10 18.05 -4.68 -10.78
C GLY A 10 16.63 -5.10 -11.17
N TYR A 11 15.88 -5.73 -10.26
CA TYR A 11 14.46 -6.02 -10.49
C TYR A 11 13.60 -4.75 -10.47
N GLU A 12 13.84 -3.82 -9.54
CA GLU A 12 13.14 -2.54 -9.45
C GLU A 12 13.29 -1.69 -10.72
N LEU A 13 14.50 -1.61 -11.30
CA LEU A 13 14.75 -0.86 -12.53
C LEU A 13 14.03 -1.44 -13.76
N ASN A 14 13.74 -2.74 -13.74
CA ASN A 14 13.01 -3.43 -14.80
C ASN A 14 11.49 -3.38 -14.58
N CYS A 15 11.03 -2.98 -13.39
CA CYS A 15 9.62 -2.87 -13.04
C CYS A 15 9.13 -1.46 -13.42
N HIS A 16 8.35 -1.39 -14.50
CA HIS A 16 7.69 -0.16 -14.95
C HIS A 16 6.40 0.10 -14.14
N ASP A 17 6.49 0.13 -12.81
CA ASP A 17 5.33 0.46 -11.98
C ASP A 17 5.15 1.96 -11.81
N ASP A 18 3.89 2.37 -11.87
CA ASP A 18 3.46 3.76 -11.87
C ASP A 18 3.60 4.41 -10.47
N LEU A 19 3.73 3.57 -9.43
CA LEU A 19 3.94 3.90 -8.01
C LEU A 19 5.23 3.22 -7.51
N THR A 20 6.05 3.95 -6.75
CA THR A 20 7.13 3.34 -5.98
C THR A 20 6.60 2.83 -4.64
N ALA A 21 7.33 1.96 -3.93
CA ALA A 21 6.94 1.49 -2.60
C ALA A 21 6.55 2.63 -1.65
N SER A 22 7.38 3.68 -1.58
CA SER A 22 7.05 4.86 -0.77
C SER A 22 5.79 5.61 -1.25
N MET A 23 5.44 5.58 -2.53
CA MET A 23 4.18 6.15 -3.01
C MET A 23 2.98 5.28 -2.61
N GLU A 24 3.16 3.96 -2.61
CA GLU A 24 2.16 3.00 -2.13
C GLU A 24 1.87 3.22 -0.64
N ASP A 25 2.88 3.30 0.23
CA ASP A 25 2.71 3.55 1.68
C ASP A 25 1.80 4.76 1.96
N TYR A 26 2.06 5.86 1.24
CA TYR A 26 1.31 7.09 1.41
C TYR A 26 -0.11 6.96 0.87
N LEU A 27 -0.29 6.36 -0.30
CA LEU A 27 -1.62 6.19 -0.89
C LEU A 27 -2.47 5.25 -0.05
N GLU A 28 -1.89 4.14 0.42
CA GLU A 28 -2.55 3.19 1.30
C GLU A 28 -2.98 3.87 2.60
N MET A 29 -2.09 4.57 3.28
CA MET A 29 -2.43 5.25 4.53
C MET A 29 -3.51 6.33 4.32
N ILE A 30 -3.45 7.09 3.24
CA ILE A 30 -4.51 8.05 2.90
C ILE A 30 -5.85 7.33 2.71
N CYS A 31 -5.87 6.24 1.95
CA CYS A 31 -7.09 5.46 1.73
C CYS A 31 -7.60 4.82 3.02
N ARG A 32 -6.72 4.31 3.88
CA ARG A 32 -7.04 3.78 5.21
C ARG A 32 -7.74 4.83 6.06
N MET A 33 -7.19 6.03 6.13
CA MET A 33 -7.79 7.15 6.86
C MET A 33 -9.12 7.60 6.26
N LEU A 34 -9.27 7.55 4.92
CA LEU A 34 -10.51 7.91 4.23
C LEU A 34 -11.66 6.90 4.45
N LEU A 35 -11.37 5.68 4.93
CA LEU A 35 -12.41 4.73 5.36
C LEU A 35 -13.05 5.14 6.69
N GLU A 36 -12.30 5.85 7.54
CA GLU A 36 -12.76 6.27 8.88
C GLU A 36 -13.32 7.69 8.90
N LYS A 37 -12.86 8.55 7.98
CA LYS A 37 -13.16 9.98 7.94
C LYS A 37 -13.30 10.45 6.50
N ASP A 38 -14.15 11.45 6.27
CA ASP A 38 -14.35 12.02 4.93
C ASP A 38 -13.13 12.81 4.41
N VAL A 39 -12.20 13.21 5.29
CA VAL A 39 -11.10 14.12 4.95
C VAL A 39 -9.78 13.75 5.63
N VAL A 40 -8.66 13.90 4.90
CA VAL A 40 -7.30 13.68 5.42
C VAL A 40 -6.53 15.00 5.44
N ARG A 41 -5.86 15.28 6.57
CA ARG A 41 -4.96 16.42 6.74
C ARG A 41 -3.50 15.98 6.70
N ILE A 42 -2.63 16.79 6.10
CA ILE A 42 -1.17 16.49 6.01
C ILE A 42 -0.54 16.25 7.38
N GLN A 43 -0.94 17.00 8.41
CA GLN A 43 -0.42 16.81 9.77
C GLN A 43 -0.77 15.44 10.33
N GLU A 44 -2.03 15.01 10.19
CA GLU A 44 -2.48 13.69 10.62
C GLU A 44 -1.78 12.58 9.85
N LEU A 45 -1.70 12.70 8.52
CA LEU A 45 -0.98 11.76 7.65
C LEU A 45 0.49 11.63 8.07
N SER A 46 1.16 12.75 8.32
CA SER A 46 2.57 12.74 8.71
C SER A 46 2.80 12.09 10.09
N ALA A 47 1.85 12.24 11.00
CA ALA A 47 1.89 11.60 12.31
C ALA A 47 1.70 10.08 12.20
N GLN A 48 0.73 9.63 11.39
CA GLN A 48 0.48 8.19 11.16
C GLN A 48 1.65 7.49 10.48
N LEU A 49 2.32 8.15 9.54
CA LEU A 49 3.49 7.60 8.84
C LEU A 49 4.82 7.85 9.57
N HIS A 50 4.82 8.53 10.72
CA HIS A 50 6.03 8.90 11.45
C HIS A 50 7.08 9.65 10.60
N VAL A 51 6.61 10.53 9.70
CA VAL A 51 7.45 11.33 8.80
C VAL A 51 7.31 12.83 9.05
N LYS A 52 8.23 13.63 8.51
CA LYS A 52 8.13 15.10 8.59
C LYS A 52 6.93 15.59 7.75
N PRO A 53 6.18 16.61 8.20
CA PRO A 53 5.10 17.20 7.42
C PRO A 53 5.53 17.69 6.03
N SER A 54 6.78 18.15 5.89
CA SER A 54 7.35 18.56 4.59
C SER A 54 7.52 17.38 3.64
N SER A 55 7.94 16.21 4.13
CA SER A 55 8.02 14.98 3.33
C SER A 55 6.64 14.54 2.88
N ALA A 56 5.66 14.58 3.78
CA ALA A 56 4.28 14.21 3.45
C ALA A 56 3.66 15.16 2.43
N SER A 57 3.85 16.47 2.60
CA SER A 57 3.37 17.46 1.62
C SER A 57 3.98 17.24 0.24
N LYS A 58 5.28 16.91 0.17
CA LYS A 58 5.95 16.63 -1.10
C LYS A 58 5.36 15.38 -1.76
N MET A 59 5.20 14.29 -1.01
CA MET A 59 4.66 13.03 -1.55
C MET A 59 3.21 13.17 -2.01
N VAL A 60 2.37 13.87 -1.25
CA VAL A 60 0.99 14.18 -1.65
C VAL A 60 0.96 15.01 -2.92
N GLY A 61 1.88 15.96 -3.08
CA GLY A 61 2.08 16.70 -4.34
C GLY A 61 2.36 15.76 -5.51
N THR A 62 3.31 14.85 -5.37
CA THR A 62 3.66 13.85 -6.41
C THR A 62 2.47 12.96 -6.76
N LEU A 63 1.75 12.44 -5.76
CA LEU A 63 0.57 11.58 -5.96
C LEU A 63 -0.57 12.33 -6.67
N LYS A 64 -0.73 13.63 -6.38
CA LYS A 64 -1.66 14.51 -7.08
C LYS A 64 -1.25 14.73 -8.54
N GLU A 65 0.02 15.02 -8.80
CA GLU A 65 0.55 15.19 -10.17
C GLU A 65 0.35 13.92 -11.01
N LYS A 66 0.46 12.74 -10.39
CA LYS A 66 0.18 11.44 -11.02
C LYS A 66 -1.31 11.06 -11.10
N GLY A 67 -2.20 11.92 -10.62
CA GLY A 67 -3.65 11.76 -10.71
C GLY A 67 -4.27 10.78 -9.71
N TYR A 68 -3.56 10.38 -8.65
CA TYR A 68 -4.13 9.53 -7.58
C TYR A 68 -4.92 10.34 -6.56
N LEU A 69 -4.54 11.60 -6.33
CA LEU A 69 -5.16 12.47 -5.32
C LEU A 69 -5.66 13.77 -5.95
N GLN A 70 -6.63 14.40 -5.29
CA GLN A 70 -7.17 15.71 -5.66
C GLN A 70 -7.50 16.53 -4.40
N PHE A 71 -7.62 17.85 -4.58
CA PHE A 71 -8.13 18.73 -3.54
C PHE A 71 -9.58 19.10 -3.82
N GLU A 72 -10.42 19.03 -2.81
CA GLU A 72 -11.78 19.56 -2.92
C GLU A 72 -11.82 21.08 -2.65
N LYS A 73 -12.94 21.69 -3.01
CA LYS A 73 -13.29 23.02 -2.48
C LYS A 73 -13.21 22.88 -0.95
N TYR A 74 -12.62 23.85 -0.26
CA TYR A 74 -12.24 23.82 1.18
C TYR A 74 -10.87 23.20 1.54
N GLY A 75 -10.10 22.67 0.58
CA GLY A 75 -8.69 22.33 0.78
C GLY A 75 -8.42 20.96 1.43
N TYR A 76 -9.42 20.09 1.46
CA TYR A 76 -9.26 18.70 1.91
C TYR A 76 -8.68 17.82 0.82
N LEU A 77 -7.84 16.87 1.22
CA LEU A 77 -7.27 15.86 0.34
C LEU A 77 -8.25 14.70 0.17
N THR A 78 -8.58 14.36 -1.07
CA THR A 78 -9.40 13.19 -1.41
C THR A 78 -8.75 12.35 -2.51
N ALA A 79 -9.07 11.05 -2.54
CA ALA A 79 -8.61 10.15 -3.60
C ALA A 79 -9.45 10.34 -4.87
N THR A 80 -8.81 10.33 -6.05
CA THR A 80 -9.51 10.26 -7.34
C THR A 80 -10.07 8.84 -7.55
N GLN A 81 -10.74 8.59 -8.68
CA GLN A 81 -11.13 7.21 -9.02
C GLN A 81 -9.92 6.28 -9.16
N LYS A 82 -8.86 6.75 -9.85
CA LYS A 82 -7.56 6.04 -9.96
C LYS A 82 -6.95 5.79 -8.58
N GLY A 83 -6.99 6.81 -7.71
CA GLY A 83 -6.55 6.73 -6.32
C GLY A 83 -7.26 5.66 -5.52
N ARG A 84 -8.60 5.63 -5.60
CA ARG A 84 -9.44 4.66 -4.90
C ARG A 84 -9.20 3.24 -5.38
N GLU A 85 -9.12 3.03 -6.69
CA GLU A 85 -8.85 1.69 -7.26
C GLU A 85 -7.50 1.15 -6.81
N ALA A 86 -6.45 1.97 -6.89
CA ALA A 86 -5.12 1.60 -6.42
C ALA A 86 -5.11 1.38 -4.90
N GLY A 87 -5.62 2.33 -4.11
CA GLY A 87 -5.65 2.24 -2.66
C GLY A 87 -6.46 1.06 -2.13
N ASN A 88 -7.60 0.72 -2.75
CA ASN A 88 -8.37 -0.47 -2.40
C ASN A 88 -7.57 -1.75 -2.63
N TYR A 89 -6.79 -1.81 -3.71
CA TYR A 89 -5.92 -2.95 -3.96
C TYR A 89 -4.77 -3.04 -2.94
N LEU A 90 -4.16 -1.92 -2.56
CA LEU A 90 -3.11 -1.89 -1.54
C LEU A 90 -3.64 -2.41 -0.19
N LEU A 91 -4.78 -1.89 0.26
CA LEU A 91 -5.46 -2.36 1.49
C LEU A 91 -5.83 -3.86 1.41
N TYR A 92 -6.29 -4.33 0.26
CA TYR A 92 -6.58 -5.74 0.04
C TYR A 92 -5.33 -6.62 0.09
N ARG A 93 -4.23 -6.18 -0.54
CA ARG A 93 -2.94 -6.87 -0.50
C ARG A 93 -2.45 -7.01 0.94
N HIS A 94 -2.47 -5.90 1.68
CA HIS A 94 -2.11 -5.86 3.09
C HIS A 94 -2.94 -6.87 3.92
N GLU A 95 -4.27 -6.85 3.77
CA GLU A 95 -5.17 -7.74 4.54
C GLU A 95 -4.93 -9.22 4.25
N VAL A 96 -4.75 -9.59 2.98
CA VAL A 96 -4.48 -10.98 2.58
C VAL A 96 -3.15 -11.46 3.15
N LEU A 97 -2.09 -10.65 3.02
CA LEU A 97 -0.77 -11.02 3.52
C LEU A 97 -0.76 -11.08 5.05
N HIS A 98 -1.40 -10.13 5.72
CA HIS A 98 -1.49 -10.12 7.18
C HIS A 98 -2.20 -11.37 7.70
N ARG A 99 -3.37 -11.70 7.15
CA ARG A 99 -4.10 -12.92 7.56
C ARG A 99 -3.31 -14.18 7.27
N PHE A 100 -2.63 -14.24 6.12
CA PHE A 100 -1.81 -15.40 5.78
C PHE A 100 -0.65 -15.59 6.74
N LEU A 101 0.08 -14.52 7.07
CA LEU A 101 1.21 -14.59 7.99
C LEU A 101 0.75 -14.89 9.42
N CYS A 102 -0.33 -14.27 9.90
CA CYS A 102 -0.90 -14.58 11.21
C CYS A 102 -1.29 -16.06 11.32
N LEU A 103 -1.94 -16.60 10.29
CA LEU A 103 -2.32 -18.01 10.24
C LEU A 103 -1.09 -18.93 10.22
N LEU A 104 -0.08 -18.60 9.40
CA LEU A 104 1.15 -19.38 9.27
C LEU A 104 1.97 -19.42 10.57
N ASN A 105 2.03 -18.30 11.28
CA ASN A 105 2.87 -18.13 12.47
C ASN A 105 2.13 -18.36 13.78
N HIS A 106 0.80 -18.58 13.74
CA HIS A 106 -0.07 -18.65 14.91
C HIS A 106 0.01 -17.39 15.79
N THR A 107 -0.01 -16.21 15.15
CA THR A 107 0.08 -14.90 15.79
C THR A 107 -1.17 -14.07 15.51
N GLU A 108 -1.44 -13.05 16.33
CA GLU A 108 -2.57 -12.14 16.11
C GLU A 108 -2.19 -10.93 15.24
N ASN A 109 -0.89 -10.64 15.10
CA ASN A 109 -0.40 -9.44 14.42
C ASN A 109 0.94 -9.70 13.73
N GLU A 110 0.97 -9.49 12.41
CA GLU A 110 2.15 -9.59 11.56
C GLU A 110 2.41 -8.30 10.77
N LEU A 111 1.88 -7.17 11.25
CA LEU A 111 1.90 -5.87 10.58
C LEU A 111 3.29 -5.49 10.08
N GLU A 112 4.30 -5.52 10.96
CA GLU A 112 5.66 -5.12 10.58
C GLU A 112 6.26 -5.97 9.46
N GLN A 113 5.94 -7.27 9.42
CA GLN A 113 6.42 -8.15 8.37
C GLN A 113 5.71 -7.90 7.05
N VAL A 114 4.39 -7.71 7.08
CA VAL A 114 3.58 -7.39 5.89
C VAL A 114 4.10 -6.14 5.20
N GLU A 115 4.22 -5.03 5.95
CA GLU A 115 4.70 -3.73 5.44
C GLU A 115 6.08 -3.84 4.77
N LYS A 116 6.95 -4.73 5.25
CA LYS A 116 8.30 -4.93 4.67
C LYS A 116 8.28 -5.70 3.35
N ILE A 117 7.29 -6.55 3.11
CA ILE A 117 7.31 -7.50 1.98
C ILE A 117 6.30 -7.18 0.89
N GLU A 118 5.21 -6.50 1.22
CA GLU A 118 4.03 -6.44 0.36
C GLU A 118 4.28 -5.80 -1.01
N HIS A 119 5.17 -4.80 -1.09
CA HIS A 119 5.55 -4.14 -2.34
C HIS A 119 6.28 -5.05 -3.33
N TYR A 120 6.81 -6.19 -2.87
CA TYR A 120 7.55 -7.14 -3.71
C TYR A 120 6.70 -8.32 -4.17
N ILE A 121 5.43 -8.37 -3.77
CA ILE A 121 4.54 -9.49 -4.08
C ILE A 121 3.58 -9.08 -5.19
N ASP A 122 3.63 -9.81 -6.31
CA ASP A 122 2.78 -9.55 -7.46
C ASP A 122 1.29 -9.84 -7.16
N LYS A 123 0.41 -9.14 -7.89
CA LYS A 123 -1.05 -9.29 -7.74
C LYS A 123 -1.52 -10.73 -7.90
N ARG A 124 -0.91 -11.48 -8.81
CA ARG A 124 -1.24 -12.90 -9.05
C ARG A 124 -1.02 -13.74 -7.79
N THR A 125 0.08 -13.51 -7.07
CA THR A 125 0.43 -14.21 -5.84
C THR A 125 -0.53 -13.83 -4.72
N VAL A 126 -0.82 -12.53 -4.55
CA VAL A 126 -1.83 -12.06 -3.58
C VAL A 126 -3.18 -12.72 -3.83
N GLU A 127 -3.66 -12.74 -5.08
CA GLU A 127 -4.93 -13.38 -5.43
C GLU A 127 -4.95 -14.89 -5.15
N ASN A 128 -3.84 -15.58 -5.41
CA ASN A 128 -3.74 -17.00 -5.12
C ASN A 128 -3.71 -17.29 -3.61
N LEU A 129 -3.02 -16.45 -2.82
CA LEU A 129 -3.05 -16.53 -1.36
C LEU A 129 -4.47 -16.30 -0.82
N ALA A 130 -5.18 -15.30 -1.35
CA ALA A 130 -6.56 -15.03 -0.95
C ALA A 130 -7.51 -16.20 -1.25
N ARG A 131 -7.32 -16.91 -2.38
CA ARG A 131 -8.07 -18.14 -2.71
C ARG A 131 -7.70 -19.31 -1.80
N LEU A 132 -6.45 -19.39 -1.35
CA LEU A 132 -5.94 -20.45 -0.49
C LEU A 132 -6.39 -20.30 0.97
N LEU A 133 -6.42 -19.07 1.49
CA LEU A 133 -6.71 -18.76 2.89
C LEU A 133 -7.92 -19.50 3.48
N PRO A 134 -9.11 -19.51 2.84
CA PRO A 134 -10.29 -20.19 3.38
C PRO A 134 -10.21 -21.72 3.38
N LEU A 135 -9.22 -22.29 2.68
CA LEU A 135 -9.02 -23.75 2.58
C LEU A 135 -8.06 -24.26 3.66
N LEU A 136 -7.34 -23.37 4.34
CA LEU A 136 -6.40 -23.74 5.38
C LEU A 136 -7.16 -23.95 6.70
N PRO A 137 -6.89 -25.05 7.42
CA PRO A 137 -7.51 -25.30 8.71
C PRO A 137 -7.01 -24.26 9.74
N GLU A 138 -7.93 -23.70 10.51
CA GLU A 138 -7.54 -22.98 11.74
C GLU A 138 -6.89 -23.99 12.69
N SER A 139 -5.70 -23.64 13.19
CA SER A 139 -4.87 -24.53 14.02
C SER A 139 -5.28 -24.48 15.49
#